data_AF-A0A413B1L8-F1
#
_entry.id   AF-A0A413B1L8-F1
#
_cell.length_a   1.000
_cell.length_b   1.000
_cell.length_c   1.000
_cell.angle_alpha   90.00
_cell.angle_beta   90.00
_cell.angle_gamma   90.00
#
_symmetry.space_group_name_H-M   'P 1'
#
loop_
_entity.id
_entity.type
_entity.pdbx_description
1 polymer ?
#
loop_
_entity_poly.entity_id
_entity_poly.type
_entity_poly.pdbx_seq_one_letter_code
_entity_poly.pdbx_strand_id
1 'polypeptide(L)'
;MEESNLMNELSKERKSIKTDSYDMSVGEIISLYKDGDLKLNPAYQRLFRWDEDHKTNFVESILIGIPIPEIFVAQKEDGKWDIVDGVQRISTLLQLVGELPDRKPLVLHGTGYLPSLEGMTWETMPSDAKRLLKRARIGVNIILTENSIQSQYDLFQRLNTGGVSLESQEIRNCLIIMLNETYYNKINELKTYENFLRCLTLTDEKYKVE
;
A
#
# COMPACT_ATOMS: atom_id res chain seq x y z
N MET A 1 14.36 32.87 25.55
CA MET A 1 13.41 33.30 24.49
C MET A 1 13.22 32.23 23.44
N GLU A 2 14.29 31.57 22.94
CA GLU A 2 14.19 30.48 21.94
C GLU A 2 13.41 29.24 22.42
N GLU A 3 13.56 28.86 23.69
CA GLU A 3 12.86 27.72 24.31
C GLU A 3 11.32 27.88 24.30
N SER A 4 10.83 29.12 24.36
CA SER A 4 9.40 29.46 24.30
C SER A 4 8.84 29.32 22.88
N ASN A 5 9.61 29.69 21.86
CA ASN A 5 9.19 29.55 20.47
C ASN A 5 9.09 28.08 20.06
N LEU A 6 10.09 27.26 20.40
CA LEU A 6 10.05 25.83 20.12
C LEU A 6 8.85 25.14 20.79
N MET A 7 8.55 25.47 22.06
CA MET A 7 7.40 24.88 22.75
C MET A 7 6.06 25.32 22.14
N ASN A 8 5.96 26.56 21.67
CA ASN A 8 4.78 27.04 20.95
C ASN A 8 4.62 26.34 19.60
N GLU A 9 5.71 26.19 18.83
CA GLU A 9 5.74 25.43 17.58
C GLU A 9 5.34 23.97 17.79
N LEU A 10 5.95 23.29 18.77
CA LEU A 10 5.61 21.90 19.14
C LEU A 10 4.13 21.76 19.53
N SER A 11 3.59 22.71 20.30
CA SER A 11 2.19 22.67 20.71
C SER A 11 1.22 22.85 19.54
N LYS A 12 1.61 23.61 18.52
CA LYS A 12 0.82 23.84 17.31
C LYS A 12 0.87 22.61 16.40
N GLU A 13 2.05 22.08 16.11
CA GLU A 13 2.23 20.94 15.20
C GLU A 13 1.76 19.60 15.79
N ARG A 14 1.86 19.40 17.11
CA ARG A 14 1.27 18.19 17.75
C ARG A 14 -0.25 18.19 17.79
N LYS A 15 -0.90 19.35 17.67
CA LYS A 15 -2.36 19.44 17.59
C LYS A 15 -2.89 19.11 16.20
N SER A 16 -2.11 19.39 15.15
CA SER A 16 -2.49 19.16 13.76
C SER A 16 -2.34 17.70 13.33
N ILE A 17 -1.41 16.95 13.94
CA ILE A 17 -1.22 15.52 13.68
C ILE A 17 -1.82 14.71 14.82
N LYS A 18 -3.02 14.18 14.61
CA LYS A 18 -3.59 13.17 15.51
C LYS A 18 -3.42 11.78 14.90
N THR A 19 -2.85 10.87 15.67
CA THR A 19 -2.67 9.48 15.28
C THR A 19 -3.43 8.59 16.25
N ASP A 20 -4.04 7.54 15.71
CA ASP A 20 -4.58 6.42 16.48
C ASP A 20 -3.92 5.13 15.97
N SER A 21 -3.84 4.10 16.79
CA SER A 21 -3.19 2.84 16.40
C SER A 21 -3.79 1.65 17.11
N TYR A 22 -4.12 0.60 16.37
CA TYR A 22 -4.60 -0.65 16.94
C TYR A 22 -4.41 -1.84 16.00
N ASP A 23 -4.44 -3.04 16.59
CA ASP A 23 -4.34 -4.29 15.85
C ASP A 23 -5.68 -4.70 15.26
N MET A 24 -5.69 -5.01 13.96
CA MET A 24 -6.85 -5.51 13.24
C MET A 24 -6.56 -6.89 12.65
N SER A 25 -7.55 -7.77 12.64
CA SER A 25 -7.38 -9.06 11.96
C SER A 25 -7.42 -8.89 10.45
N VAL A 26 -6.71 -9.75 9.73
CA VAL A 26 -6.78 -9.81 8.26
C VAL A 26 -8.23 -9.92 7.78
N GLY A 27 -9.07 -10.71 8.46
CA GLY A 27 -10.49 -10.82 8.12
C GLY A 27 -11.27 -9.50 8.24
N GLU A 28 -11.00 -8.72 9.28
CA GLU A 28 -11.60 -7.38 9.46
C GLU A 28 -11.13 -6.40 8.38
N ILE A 29 -9.84 -6.38 8.05
CA ILE A 29 -9.27 -5.54 6.98
C ILE A 29 -9.93 -5.88 5.63
N ILE A 30 -10.08 -7.17 5.33
CA ILE A 30 -10.77 -7.62 4.10
C ILE A 30 -12.24 -7.17 4.11
N SER A 31 -12.93 -7.24 5.25
CA SER A 31 -14.32 -6.75 5.35
C SER A 31 -14.41 -5.25 5.04
N LEU A 32 -13.56 -4.42 5.67
CA LEU A 32 -13.54 -2.98 5.41
C LEU A 32 -13.32 -2.65 3.92
N TYR A 33 -12.48 -3.42 3.23
CA TYR A 33 -12.28 -3.26 1.79
C TYR A 33 -13.56 -3.59 1.02
N LYS A 34 -14.20 -4.72 1.33
CA LYS A 34 -15.43 -5.18 0.67
C LYS A 34 -16.60 -4.23 0.88
N ASP A 35 -16.69 -3.65 2.08
CA ASP A 35 -17.74 -2.70 2.45
C ASP A 35 -17.47 -1.30 1.85
N GLY A 36 -16.28 -1.08 1.27
CA GLY A 36 -15.89 0.17 0.62
C GLY A 36 -15.44 1.26 1.59
N ASP A 37 -15.09 0.87 2.82
CA ASP A 37 -14.56 1.72 3.90
C ASP A 37 -13.03 1.78 3.90
N LEU A 38 -12.36 0.77 3.32
CA LEU A 38 -10.93 0.79 3.03
C LEU A 38 -10.69 0.84 1.53
N LYS A 39 -9.99 1.88 1.07
CA LYS A 39 -9.69 2.12 -0.33
C LYS A 39 -8.22 1.90 -0.62
N LEU A 40 -7.97 1.13 -1.68
CA LEU A 40 -6.67 1.04 -2.31
C LEU A 40 -6.64 2.01 -3.49
N ASN A 41 -5.74 2.99 -3.47
CA ASN A 41 -5.56 3.86 -4.63
C ASN A 41 -4.86 3.06 -5.75
N PRO A 42 -5.50 2.89 -6.93
CA PRO A 42 -4.93 2.10 -8.02
C PRO A 42 -3.58 2.64 -8.50
N ALA A 43 -3.33 3.94 -8.36
CA ALA A 43 -2.09 4.55 -8.78
C ALA A 43 -0.90 4.10 -7.91
N TYR A 44 -1.08 3.89 -6.60
CA TYR A 44 -0.02 3.32 -5.74
C TYR A 44 0.29 1.86 -6.08
N GLN A 45 -0.71 1.06 -6.49
CA GLN A 45 -0.50 -0.31 -6.95
C GLN A 45 0.24 -0.39 -8.30
N ARG A 46 0.28 0.70 -9.07
CA ARG A 46 1.02 0.76 -10.34
C ARG A 46 2.48 1.11 -10.14
N LEU A 47 2.78 1.93 -9.13
CA LEU A 47 4.14 2.40 -8.85
C LEU A 47 5.01 1.30 -8.26
N PHE A 48 4.44 0.46 -7.40
CA PHE A 48 5.16 -0.59 -6.72
C PHE A 48 4.43 -1.90 -6.94
N ARG A 49 5.15 -2.95 -7.34
CA ARG A 49 4.55 -4.28 -7.53
C ARG A 49 5.49 -5.33 -6.97
N TRP A 50 5.00 -6.09 -6.00
CA TRP A 50 5.64 -7.34 -5.62
C TRP A 50 5.48 -8.37 -6.74
N ASP A 51 6.57 -9.10 -7.01
CA ASP A 51 6.51 -10.34 -7.76
C ASP A 51 5.79 -11.44 -6.96
N GLU A 52 5.55 -12.59 -7.59
CA GLU A 52 4.80 -13.69 -6.97
C GLU A 52 5.57 -14.33 -5.79
N ASP A 53 6.91 -14.26 -5.78
CA ASP A 53 7.75 -14.79 -4.71
C ASP A 53 7.63 -13.94 -3.43
N HIS A 54 7.69 -12.61 -3.55
CA HIS A 54 7.47 -11.68 -2.43
C HIS A 54 6.06 -11.84 -1.84
N LYS A 55 5.05 -12.00 -2.69
CA LYS A 55 3.68 -12.28 -2.25
C LYS A 55 3.58 -13.59 -1.48
N THR A 56 4.20 -14.64 -2.00
CA THR A 56 4.19 -15.96 -1.38
C THR A 56 4.92 -15.95 -0.03
N ASN A 57 6.10 -15.34 0.05
CA ASN A 57 6.88 -15.20 1.30
C ASN A 57 6.13 -14.38 2.36
N PHE A 58 5.37 -13.37 1.94
CA PHE A 58 4.51 -12.62 2.85
C PHE A 58 3.37 -13.48 3.41
N VAL A 59 2.71 -14.28 2.56
CA VAL A 59 1.67 -15.22 3.00
C VAL A 59 2.24 -16.31 3.92
N GLU A 60 3.43 -16.84 3.59
CA GLU A 60 4.15 -17.78 4.45
C GLU A 60 4.40 -17.16 5.83
N SER A 61 4.93 -15.93 5.88
CA SER A 61 5.23 -15.22 7.14
C SER A 61 4.01 -15.15 8.05
N ILE A 62 2.83 -14.84 7.50
CA ILE A 62 1.59 -14.81 8.27
C ILE A 62 1.22 -16.20 8.78
N LEU A 63 1.29 -17.23 7.92
CA LEU A 63 0.90 -18.60 8.26
C LEU A 63 1.76 -19.20 9.38
N ILE A 64 3.06 -18.89 9.39
CA ILE A 64 3.99 -19.38 10.42
C ILE A 64 4.11 -18.45 11.63
N GLY A 65 3.40 -17.31 11.63
CA GLY A 65 3.33 -16.39 12.76
C GLY A 65 4.55 -15.48 12.92
N ILE A 66 5.29 -15.21 11.83
CA ILE A 66 6.32 -14.17 11.82
C ILE A 66 5.62 -12.80 11.89
N PRO A 67 6.05 -11.89 12.79
CA PRO A 67 5.54 -10.53 12.83
C PRO A 67 5.72 -9.83 11.47
N ILE A 68 4.62 -9.32 10.93
CA ILE A 68 4.64 -8.49 9.72
C ILE A 68 4.59 -7.02 10.10
N PRO A 69 5.13 -6.11 9.26
CA PRO A 69 5.09 -4.69 9.58
C PRO A 69 3.65 -4.17 9.72
N GLU A 70 3.50 -3.00 10.31
CA GLU A 70 2.22 -2.30 10.44
C GLU A 70 1.82 -1.67 9.10
N ILE A 71 0.53 -1.37 8.91
CA ILE A 71 0.03 -0.59 7.78
C ILE A 71 -0.32 0.82 8.23
N PHE A 72 -0.26 1.78 7.31
CA PHE A 72 -0.64 3.16 7.58
C PHE A 72 -1.81 3.56 6.71
N VAL A 73 -2.83 4.13 7.33
CA VAL A 73 -4.03 4.61 6.66
C VAL A 73 -4.28 6.07 6.98
N ALA A 74 -4.73 6.83 5.99
CA ALA A 74 -5.24 8.17 6.18
C ALA A 74 -6.77 8.11 6.27
N GLN A 75 -7.34 8.61 7.36
CA GLN A 75 -8.78 8.74 7.49
C GLN A 75 -9.24 10.05 6.82
N LYS A 76 -10.23 9.94 5.95
CA LYS A 76 -10.92 11.05 5.29
C LYS A 76 -12.06 11.60 6.16
N GLU A 77 -12.55 12.79 5.80
CA GLU A 77 -13.70 13.42 6.46
C GLU A 77 -14.98 12.55 6.44
N ASP A 78 -15.15 11.71 5.41
CA ASP A 78 -16.29 10.77 5.31
C ASP A 78 -16.11 9.51 6.18
N GLY A 79 -15.03 9.44 6.97
CA GLY A 79 -14.69 8.32 7.84
C GLY A 79 -13.95 7.19 7.15
N LYS A 80 -13.89 7.17 5.81
CA LYS A 80 -13.22 6.13 5.03
C LYS A 80 -11.71 6.23 5.11
N TRP A 81 -11.04 5.12 4.87
CA TRP A 81 -9.60 5.00 4.96
C TRP A 81 -8.98 4.81 3.60
N ASP A 82 -7.95 5.59 3.32
CA ASP A 82 -7.05 5.37 2.19
C ASP A 82 -5.75 4.75 2.71
N ILE A 83 -5.29 3.66 2.09
CA ILE A 83 -3.98 3.10 2.42
C ILE A 83 -2.87 4.02 1.92
N VAL A 84 -1.99 4.42 2.85
CA VAL A 84 -0.78 5.23 2.58
C VAL A 84 0.46 4.34 2.50
N ASP A 85 0.58 3.36 3.41
CA ASP A 85 1.62 2.34 3.38
C ASP A 85 1.04 0.93 3.60
N GLY A 86 1.66 -0.08 2.98
CA GLY A 86 1.20 -1.47 3.05
C GLY A 86 0.30 -1.89 1.89
N VAL A 87 0.22 -1.08 0.82
CA VAL A 87 -0.59 -1.39 -0.37
C VAL A 87 -0.27 -2.77 -0.94
N GLN A 88 1.00 -3.17 -1.02
CA GLN A 88 1.38 -4.50 -1.53
C GLN A 88 0.88 -5.65 -0.65
N ARG A 89 0.99 -5.48 0.68
CA ARG A 89 0.55 -6.47 1.67
C ARG A 89 -0.96 -6.68 1.59
N ILE A 90 -1.74 -5.59 1.61
CA ILE A 90 -3.20 -5.68 1.54
C ILE A 90 -3.66 -6.16 0.17
N SER A 91 -3.04 -5.70 -0.92
CA SER A 91 -3.35 -6.20 -2.27
C SER A 91 -3.06 -7.70 -2.39
N THR A 92 -1.99 -8.20 -1.78
CA THR A 92 -1.66 -9.63 -1.77
C THR A 92 -2.74 -10.45 -1.08
N LEU A 93 -3.20 -10.01 0.10
CA LEU A 93 -4.27 -10.67 0.84
C LEU A 93 -5.58 -10.68 0.04
N LEU A 94 -5.95 -9.55 -0.55
CA LEU A 94 -7.15 -9.44 -1.38
C LEU A 94 -7.06 -10.26 -2.66
N GLN A 95 -5.89 -10.31 -3.30
CA GLN A 95 -5.66 -11.14 -4.48
C GLN A 95 -5.76 -12.63 -4.11
N LEU A 96 -5.21 -13.02 -2.96
CA LEU A 96 -5.30 -14.38 -2.45
C LEU A 96 -6.76 -14.80 -2.29
N VAL A 97 -7.56 -14.01 -1.56
CA VAL A 97 -8.98 -14.35 -1.30
C VAL A 97 -9.91 -14.09 -2.49
N GLY A 98 -9.40 -13.61 -3.62
CA GLY A 98 -10.20 -13.35 -4.83
C GLY A 98 -11.05 -12.07 -4.77
N GLU A 99 -10.74 -11.14 -3.86
CA GLU A 99 -11.47 -9.89 -3.67
C GLU A 99 -10.81 -8.71 -4.41
N LEU A 100 -9.59 -8.88 -4.94
CA LEU A 100 -8.91 -7.85 -5.72
C LEU A 100 -9.39 -7.86 -7.19
N PRO A 101 -10.03 -6.79 -7.70
CA PRO A 101 -10.55 -6.73 -9.06
C PRO A 101 -9.44 -6.84 -10.13
N ASP A 102 -9.81 -7.33 -11.32
CA ASP A 102 -8.95 -7.41 -12.51
C ASP A 102 -7.64 -8.19 -12.32
N ARG A 103 -7.59 -9.06 -11.30
CA ARG A 103 -6.45 -9.92 -11.01
C ARG A 103 -6.87 -11.38 -11.01
N LYS A 104 -5.99 -12.23 -11.56
CA LYS A 104 -6.16 -13.68 -11.43
C LYS A 104 -5.93 -14.09 -9.96
N PRO A 105 -6.59 -15.16 -9.50
CA PRO A 105 -6.32 -15.72 -8.19
C PRO A 105 -4.82 -15.94 -7.97
N LEU A 106 -4.32 -15.57 -6.79
CA LEU A 106 -2.93 -15.80 -6.43
C LEU A 106 -2.69 -17.31 -6.32
N VAL A 107 -1.70 -17.81 -7.08
CA VAL A 107 -1.17 -19.17 -6.94
C VAL A 107 0.13 -19.05 -6.17
N LEU A 108 0.20 -19.69 -5.01
CA LEU A 108 1.35 -19.66 -4.13
C LEU A 108 2.44 -20.59 -4.65
N HIS A 109 3.69 -20.17 -4.45
CA HIS A 109 4.86 -21.00 -4.69
C HIS A 109 5.29 -21.75 -3.42
N GLY A 110 6.04 -22.82 -3.57
CA GLY A 110 6.68 -23.53 -2.48
C GLY A 110 7.80 -22.66 -1.90
N THR A 111 7.80 -22.50 -0.58
CA THR A 111 8.77 -21.67 0.14
C THR A 111 9.70 -22.52 1.00
N GLY A 112 10.68 -21.87 1.66
CA GLY A 112 11.66 -22.56 2.49
C GLY A 112 11.06 -23.24 3.72
N TYR A 113 10.11 -22.61 4.41
CA TYR A 113 9.46 -23.20 5.59
C TYR A 113 8.21 -24.00 5.23
N LEU A 114 7.49 -23.59 4.18
CA LEU A 114 6.28 -24.26 3.70
C LEU A 114 6.37 -24.67 2.22
N PRO A 115 7.20 -25.68 1.86
CA PRO A 115 7.28 -26.18 0.48
C PRO A 115 5.94 -26.65 -0.10
N SER A 116 5.03 -27.10 0.76
CA SER A 116 3.69 -27.55 0.39
C SER A 116 2.75 -26.44 -0.07
N LEU A 117 3.15 -25.16 -0.02
CA LEU A 117 2.37 -24.07 -0.61
C LEU A 117 2.38 -24.09 -2.14
N GLU A 118 3.29 -24.84 -2.77
CA GLU A 118 3.41 -24.92 -4.23
C GLU A 118 2.08 -25.27 -4.90
N GLY A 119 1.64 -24.38 -5.79
CA GLY A 119 0.40 -24.53 -6.56
C GLY A 119 -0.89 -24.30 -5.75
N MET A 120 -0.80 -23.93 -4.46
CA MET A 120 -1.99 -23.66 -3.66
C MET A 120 -2.63 -22.33 -4.04
N THR A 121 -3.95 -22.31 -4.06
CA THR A 121 -4.76 -21.08 -4.14
C THR A 121 -5.59 -20.97 -2.88
N TRP A 122 -6.29 -19.84 -2.70
CA TRP A 122 -7.23 -19.72 -1.60
C TRP A 122 -8.30 -20.82 -1.61
N GLU A 123 -8.71 -21.34 -2.76
CA GLU A 123 -9.71 -22.41 -2.82
C GLU A 123 -9.14 -23.75 -2.38
N THR A 124 -7.93 -24.11 -2.83
CA THR A 124 -7.31 -25.40 -2.56
C THR A 124 -6.61 -25.50 -1.20
N MET A 125 -6.33 -24.37 -0.55
CA MET A 125 -5.71 -24.32 0.77
C MET A 125 -6.58 -24.99 1.86
N PRO A 126 -6.00 -25.68 2.86
CA PRO A 126 -6.75 -26.25 3.98
C PRO A 126 -7.54 -25.19 4.76
N SER A 127 -8.74 -25.56 5.23
CA SER A 127 -9.62 -24.63 5.97
C SER A 127 -8.97 -24.02 7.22
N ASP A 128 -8.09 -24.76 7.89
CA ASP A 128 -7.41 -24.27 9.08
C ASP A 128 -6.32 -23.25 8.75
N ALA A 129 -5.60 -23.41 7.63
CA ALA A 129 -4.67 -22.40 7.14
C ALA A 129 -5.42 -21.11 6.73
N LYS A 130 -6.58 -21.22 6.05
CA LYS A 130 -7.47 -20.08 5.78
C LYS A 130 -7.90 -19.37 7.07
N ARG A 131 -8.17 -20.14 8.14
CA ARG A 131 -8.57 -19.63 9.46
C ARG A 131 -7.41 -18.91 10.17
N LEU A 132 -6.20 -19.45 10.10
CA LEU A 132 -4.99 -18.81 10.62
C LEU A 132 -4.74 -17.48 9.93
N LEU A 133 -4.76 -17.45 8.59
CA LEU A 133 -4.62 -16.23 7.80
C LEU A 133 -5.65 -15.17 8.21
N LYS A 134 -6.94 -15.52 8.25
CA LYS A 134 -8.00 -14.56 8.62
C LYS A 134 -7.87 -14.01 10.05
N ARG A 135 -7.31 -14.79 10.97
CA ARG A 135 -7.16 -14.41 12.40
C ARG A 135 -5.84 -13.70 12.70
N ALA A 136 -4.87 -13.77 11.80
CA ALA A 136 -3.62 -13.04 11.94
C ALA A 136 -3.89 -11.55 12.11
N ARG A 137 -3.10 -10.90 12.97
CA ARG A 137 -3.24 -9.49 13.32
C ARG A 137 -2.21 -8.66 12.57
N ILE A 138 -2.63 -7.48 12.12
CA ILE A 138 -1.81 -6.46 11.49
C ILE A 138 -2.03 -5.18 12.29
N GLY A 139 -0.95 -4.56 12.76
CA GLY A 139 -1.03 -3.24 13.37
C GLY A 139 -1.44 -2.20 12.33
N VAL A 140 -2.44 -1.39 12.66
CA VAL A 140 -2.97 -0.32 11.81
C VAL A 140 -2.69 1.00 12.50
N ASN A 141 -1.91 1.87 11.86
CA ASN A 141 -1.74 3.25 12.27
C ASN A 141 -2.65 4.15 11.43
N ILE A 142 -3.53 4.86 12.10
CA ILE A 142 -4.47 5.79 11.49
C ILE A 142 -3.91 7.20 11.67
N ILE A 143 -3.74 7.91 10.57
CA ILE A 143 -3.47 9.34 10.59
C ILE A 143 -4.78 10.05 10.31
N LEU A 144 -5.22 10.83 11.29
CA LEU A 144 -6.31 11.77 11.13
C LEU A 144 -5.77 12.96 10.36
N THR A 145 -5.96 12.93 9.06
CA THR A 145 -5.62 14.05 8.21
C THR A 145 -6.88 14.90 8.13
N GLU A 146 -6.86 16.13 8.65
CA GLU A 146 -7.89 17.14 8.38
C GLU A 146 -7.83 17.57 6.90
N ASN A 147 -7.79 16.61 5.98
CA ASN A 147 -7.56 16.76 4.54
C ASN A 147 -6.26 17.49 4.13
N SER A 148 -5.26 17.59 5.01
CA SER A 148 -3.95 18.12 4.64
C SER A 148 -3.15 17.11 3.81
N ILE A 149 -3.15 17.31 2.49
CA ILE A 149 -2.31 16.55 1.54
C ILE A 149 -0.83 16.66 1.92
N GLN A 150 -0.40 17.82 2.43
CA GLN A 150 0.96 18.03 2.92
C GLN A 150 1.31 17.06 4.05
N SER A 151 0.38 16.84 5.00
CA SER A 151 0.59 15.94 6.13
C SER A 151 0.64 14.47 5.70
N GLN A 152 -0.18 14.08 4.72
CA GLN A 152 -0.11 12.74 4.10
C GLN A 152 1.24 12.51 3.41
N TYR A 153 1.73 13.51 2.69
CA TYR A 153 3.01 13.46 2.01
C TYR A 153 4.19 13.40 2.98
N ASP A 154 4.24 14.28 4.00
CA ASP A 154 5.33 14.32 4.96
C ASP A 154 5.43 13.00 5.73
N LEU A 155 4.29 12.41 6.06
CA LEU A 155 4.23 11.07 6.65
C LEU A 155 4.75 10.01 5.66
N PHE A 156 4.23 10.00 4.43
CA PHE A 156 4.67 9.03 3.41
C PHE A 156 6.18 9.11 3.19
N GLN A 157 6.76 10.31 3.11
CA GLN A 157 8.21 10.48 3.06
C GLN A 157 8.90 9.88 4.28
N ARG A 158 8.45 10.21 5.50
CA ARG A 158 9.08 9.73 6.73
C ARG A 158 9.05 8.20 6.86
N LEU A 159 7.95 7.57 6.46
CA LEU A 159 7.81 6.11 6.45
C LEU A 159 8.78 5.46 5.46
N ASN A 160 8.92 6.04 4.27
CA ASN A 160 9.79 5.50 3.22
C ASN A 160 11.27 5.84 3.42
N THR A 161 11.62 6.88 4.20
CA THR A 161 13.02 7.22 4.51
C THR A 161 13.72 6.22 5.46
N GLY A 162 12.96 5.38 6.17
CA GLY A 162 13.52 4.33 7.04
C GLY A 162 13.69 2.95 6.36
N GLY A 163 13.25 2.80 5.11
CA GLY A 163 13.23 1.53 4.36
C GLY A 163 13.92 1.62 2.99
N VAL A 164 13.41 0.92 1.98
CA VAL A 164 13.86 1.07 0.59
C VAL A 164 13.52 2.49 0.13
N SER A 165 14.55 3.28 -0.18
CA SER A 165 14.36 4.67 -0.58
C SER A 165 13.65 4.72 -1.93
N LEU A 166 12.56 5.49 -1.99
CA LEU A 166 11.86 5.76 -3.24
C LEU A 166 12.70 6.69 -4.10
N GLU A 167 12.75 6.38 -5.39
CA GLU A 167 13.39 7.24 -6.37
C GLU A 167 12.67 8.59 -6.46
N SER A 168 13.41 9.64 -6.83
CA SER A 168 12.84 11.00 -6.92
C SER A 168 11.61 11.08 -7.83
N GLN A 169 11.52 10.23 -8.86
CA GLN A 169 10.36 10.16 -9.74
C GLN A 169 9.16 9.47 -9.08
N GLU A 170 9.41 8.45 -8.25
CA GLU A 170 8.36 7.75 -7.51
C GLU A 170 7.71 8.67 -6.48
N ILE A 171 8.52 9.46 -5.77
CA ILE A 171 8.04 10.52 -4.86
C ILE A 171 7.18 11.53 -5.61
N ARG A 172 7.62 12.00 -6.78
CA ARG A 172 6.83 12.92 -7.63
C ARG A 172 5.51 12.30 -8.08
N ASN A 173 5.52 11.03 -8.49
CA ASN A 173 4.29 10.36 -8.91
C ASN A 173 3.30 10.28 -7.74
N CYS A 174 3.76 9.88 -6.54
CA CYS A 174 2.93 9.86 -5.33
C CYS A 174 2.31 11.23 -5.03
N LEU A 175 3.11 12.30 -5.10
CA LEU A 175 2.61 13.68 -4.91
C LEU A 175 1.50 14.05 -5.89
N ILE A 176 1.70 13.76 -7.18
CA ILE A 176 0.71 14.08 -8.21
C ILE A 176 -0.58 13.28 -7.96
N ILE A 177 -0.47 12.01 -7.55
CA ILE A 177 -1.64 11.17 -7.20
C ILE A 177 -2.40 11.77 -6.02
N MET A 178 -1.70 12.14 -4.94
CA MET A 178 -2.31 12.74 -3.74
C MET A 178 -2.99 14.08 -4.05
N LEU A 179 -2.40 14.89 -4.92
CA LEU A 179 -2.93 16.22 -5.29
C LEU A 179 -4.08 16.13 -6.30
N ASN A 180 -3.93 15.31 -7.33
CA ASN A 180 -4.88 15.18 -8.43
C ASN A 180 -4.66 13.86 -9.19
N GLU A 181 -5.33 12.81 -8.74
CA GLU A 181 -5.31 11.49 -9.38
C GLU A 181 -5.71 11.54 -10.86
N THR A 182 -6.69 12.37 -11.23
CA THR A 182 -7.13 12.51 -12.63
C THR A 182 -6.01 13.06 -13.51
N TYR A 183 -5.24 14.02 -13.00
CA TYR A 183 -4.09 14.58 -13.71
C TYR A 183 -2.95 13.57 -13.81
N TYR A 184 -2.66 12.80 -12.75
CA TYR A 184 -1.71 11.68 -12.82
C TYR A 184 -2.10 10.67 -13.91
N ASN A 185 -3.38 10.27 -13.96
CA ASN A 185 -3.87 9.32 -14.97
C ASN A 185 -3.65 9.85 -16.40
N LYS A 186 -3.93 11.14 -16.66
CA LYS A 186 -3.65 11.78 -17.96
C LYS A 186 -2.17 11.75 -18.32
N ILE A 187 -1.28 12.04 -17.37
CA ILE A 187 0.18 11.93 -17.60
C ILE A 187 0.55 10.48 -17.93
N ASN A 188 0.00 9.52 -17.17
CA ASN A 188 0.30 8.11 -17.35
C ASN A 188 -0.22 7.55 -18.69
N GLU A 189 -1.27 8.12 -19.30
CA GLU A 189 -1.72 7.78 -20.65
C GLU A 189 -0.71 8.20 -21.74
N LEU A 190 0.07 9.26 -21.51
CA LEU A 190 1.06 9.74 -22.47
C LEU A 190 2.15 8.71 -22.76
N LYS A 191 2.46 7.81 -21.81
CA LYS A 191 3.49 6.77 -21.98
C LYS A 191 3.19 5.78 -23.11
N THR A 192 1.93 5.66 -23.50
CA THR A 192 1.49 4.81 -24.62
C THR A 192 0.96 5.64 -25.80
N TYR A 193 0.93 6.97 -25.68
CA TYR A 193 0.38 7.82 -26.73
C TYR A 193 1.41 8.05 -27.84
N GLU A 194 1.12 7.50 -29.02
CA GLU A 194 2.07 7.44 -30.13
C GLU A 194 2.66 8.81 -30.52
N ASN A 195 1.83 9.86 -30.62
CA ASN A 195 2.33 11.19 -30.98
C ASN A 195 3.25 11.78 -29.91
N PHE A 196 3.01 11.49 -28.63
CA PHE A 196 3.91 11.90 -27.56
C PHE A 196 5.25 11.14 -27.66
N LEU A 197 5.20 9.82 -27.86
CA LEU A 197 6.38 8.98 -28.01
C LEU A 197 7.27 9.42 -29.18
N ARG A 198 6.67 9.82 -30.31
CA ARG A 198 7.38 10.36 -31.49
C ARG A 198 8.08 11.69 -31.24
N CYS A 199 7.61 12.48 -30.27
CA CYS A 199 8.25 13.73 -29.86
C CYS A 199 9.39 13.51 -28.86
N LEU A 200 9.49 12.32 -28.26
CA LEU A 200 10.57 11.99 -27.34
C LEU A 200 11.79 11.53 -28.13
N THR A 201 12.97 12.05 -27.78
CA THR A 201 14.26 11.60 -28.31
C THR A 201 14.90 10.63 -27.30
N LEU A 202 14.20 9.54 -26.97
CA LEU A 202 14.74 8.50 -26.09
C LEU A 202 15.33 7.36 -26.93
N THR A 203 16.33 6.67 -26.40
CA THR A 203 16.82 5.42 -27.00
C THR A 203 15.79 4.32 -26.83
N ASP A 204 15.68 3.38 -27.78
CA ASP A 204 14.65 2.31 -27.80
C ASP A 204 14.56 1.52 -26.48
N GLU A 205 15.68 1.34 -25.80
CA GLU A 205 15.76 0.66 -24.49
C GLU A 205 14.96 1.37 -23.39
N LYS A 206 14.78 2.69 -23.47
CA LYS A 206 14.08 3.50 -22.46
C LYS A 206 12.57 3.58 -22.66
N TYR A 207 12.03 3.00 -23.73
CA TYR A 207 10.58 2.88 -23.94
C TYR A 207 10.00 1.58 -23.38
N LYS A 208 10.83 0.65 -22.88
CA LYS A 208 10.34 -0.58 -22.27
C LYS A 208 9.57 -0.24 -21.00
N VAL A 209 8.29 -0.58 -21.00
CA VAL A 209 7.43 -0.51 -19.83
C VAL A 209 7.71 -1.75 -18.99
N GLU A 210 8.25 -1.57 -17.77
CA GLU A 210 8.37 -2.63 -16.75
C GLU A 210 7.00 -3.06 -16.21
#